data_AF-A0A4Z1NX25-F1
#
_entry.id   AF-A0A4Z1NX25-F1
#
_cell.length_a   1.000
_cell.length_b   1.000
_cell.length_c   1.000
_cell.angle_alpha   90.00
_cell.angle_beta   90.00
_cell.angle_gamma   90.00
#
_symmetry.space_group_name_H-M   'P 1'
#
loop_
_entity.id
_entity.type
_entity.pdbx_description
1 polymer ?
#
loop_
_entity_poly.entity_id
_entity_poly.type
_entity_poly.pdbx_seq_one_letter_code
_entity_poly.pdbx_strand_id
1 'polypeptide(L)'
;MALFPPGGSHQEREFNEELKIFGKFLGNEGLVQSSDAQKILQEELKMTPLFSMSIKQAALKQGIVDFGQYAVLGHVIPMTFDGSINNLATKLSGVSLDEPQSESNNTIDPVLLNTNTPWSAFICGSQGSGKSHTMSCILENCLLPDAQIGKLAYPLAGLVFHYDSMDSSHCEAAHLCSQGIQVKVLVSPSNYQTLKTKYGTLPGAEKHLKVQQLWLHGSHLNTERIKRLMAFGDDSEQPPLYLQASRLPPLS
;
A
#
# COMPACT_ATOMS: atom_id res chain seq x y z
N MET A 1 25.56 -10.64 2.22
CA MET A 1 26.62 -9.64 1.99
C MET A 1 26.46 -9.11 0.57
N ALA A 2 25.66 -8.06 0.41
CA ALA A 2 25.60 -7.26 -0.81
C ALA A 2 26.04 -5.86 -0.38
N LEU A 3 27.29 -5.53 -0.71
CA LEU A 3 27.89 -4.24 -0.43
C LEU A 3 27.37 -3.25 -1.48
N PHE A 4 26.44 -2.38 -1.08
CA PHE A 4 26.16 -1.13 -1.77
C PHE A 4 26.97 0.00 -1.08
N PRO A 5 27.45 1.00 -1.82
CA PRO A 5 28.40 1.99 -1.31
C PRO A 5 27.76 2.96 -0.29
N PRO A 6 28.54 3.57 0.61
CA PRO A 6 28.06 4.55 1.56
C PRO A 6 27.86 5.88 0.84
N GLY A 7 26.62 6.29 0.61
CA GLY A 7 26.30 7.47 -0.18
C GLY A 7 24.94 8.07 0.13
N GLY A 8 24.60 8.23 1.41
CA GLY A 8 23.33 8.80 1.87
C GLY A 8 23.15 10.31 1.66
N SER A 9 23.98 10.97 0.86
CA SER A 9 23.99 12.44 0.82
C SER A 9 23.21 13.07 -0.34
N HIS A 10 22.94 12.37 -1.44
CA HIS A 10 22.31 13.00 -2.61
C HIS A 10 20.78 13.01 -2.53
N GLN A 11 20.16 11.85 -2.27
CA GLN A 11 18.70 11.74 -2.16
C GLN A 11 18.13 12.49 -0.95
N GLU A 12 18.86 12.50 0.18
CA GLU A 12 18.47 13.24 1.37
C GLU A 12 18.61 14.76 1.20
N ARG A 13 19.59 15.22 0.40
CA ARG A 13 19.71 16.65 0.04
C ARG A 13 18.61 17.08 -0.93
N GLU A 14 18.32 16.25 -1.93
CA GLU A 14 17.29 16.51 -2.95
C GLU A 14 15.90 16.61 -2.30
N PHE A 15 15.56 15.67 -1.41
CA PHE A 15 14.32 15.72 -0.63
C PHE A 15 14.23 16.92 0.33
N ASN A 16 15.33 17.26 1.01
CA ASN A 16 15.37 18.42 1.90
C ASN A 16 15.38 19.76 1.12
N GLU A 17 15.92 19.80 -0.09
CA GLU A 17 15.80 20.94 -0.99
C GLU A 17 14.37 21.08 -1.51
N GLU A 18 13.72 20.00 -1.93
CA GLU A 18 12.30 20.01 -2.31
C GLU A 18 11.40 20.47 -1.17
N LEU A 19 11.61 19.99 0.07
CA LEU A 19 10.89 20.47 1.25
C LEU A 19 11.18 21.94 1.59
N LYS A 20 12.41 22.42 1.37
CA LYS A 20 12.74 23.84 1.54
C LYS A 20 12.15 24.71 0.43
N ILE A 21 12.11 24.22 -0.81
CA ILE A 21 11.48 24.89 -1.94
C ILE A 21 9.97 24.96 -1.70
N PHE A 22 9.36 23.84 -1.34
CA PHE A 22 7.93 23.74 -1.02
C PHE A 22 7.57 24.56 0.22
N GLY A 23 8.41 24.54 1.26
CA GLY A 23 8.26 25.35 2.47
C GLY A 23 8.46 26.86 2.22
N LYS A 24 9.40 27.25 1.37
CA LYS A 24 9.55 28.65 0.91
C LYS A 24 8.39 29.09 0.01
N PHE A 25 7.87 28.17 -0.80
CA PHE A 25 6.77 28.40 -1.71
C PHE A 25 5.44 28.58 -0.97
N LEU A 26 5.21 27.79 0.09
CA LEU A 26 4.07 27.98 1.00
C LEU A 26 4.29 29.15 1.98
N GLY A 27 5.54 29.43 2.37
CA GLY A 27 5.87 30.43 3.40
C GLY A 27 5.93 31.88 2.92
N ASN A 28 5.91 32.14 1.61
CA ASN A 28 5.88 33.49 1.09
C ASN A 28 4.44 34.00 1.01
N GLU A 29 4.12 35.04 1.80
CA GLU A 29 2.91 35.88 1.65
C GLU A 29 2.87 36.68 0.33
N GLY A 30 3.66 36.30 -0.67
CA GLY A 30 3.76 37.00 -1.94
C GLY A 30 4.13 36.04 -3.06
N LEU A 31 3.24 36.00 -4.07
CA LEU A 31 3.37 35.34 -5.38
C LEU A 31 2.87 33.89 -5.48
N VAL A 32 1.56 33.74 -5.37
CA VAL A 32 0.82 33.20 -6.53
C VAL A 32 -0.18 34.26 -6.98
N GLN A 33 0.30 35.29 -7.69
CA GLN A 33 -0.55 36.34 -8.28
C GLN A 33 -1.12 35.95 -9.67
N SER A 34 -0.80 34.75 -10.16
CA SER A 34 -1.43 34.18 -11.34
C SER A 34 -2.48 33.15 -10.91
N SER A 35 -3.76 33.41 -11.23
CA SER A 35 -4.88 32.47 -11.04
C SER A 35 -4.52 31.06 -11.52
N ASP A 36 -3.70 30.97 -12.57
CA ASP A 36 -3.42 29.71 -13.25
C ASP A 36 -2.36 28.89 -12.52
N ALA A 37 -1.34 29.52 -11.95
CA ALA A 37 -0.35 28.83 -11.13
C ALA A 37 -0.96 28.27 -9.83
N GLN A 38 -1.96 28.96 -9.27
CA GLN A 38 -2.67 28.50 -8.08
C GLN A 38 -3.56 27.29 -8.37
N LYS A 39 -4.21 27.28 -9.55
CA LYS A 39 -4.98 26.12 -10.03
C LYS A 39 -4.08 24.91 -10.29
N ILE A 40 -2.94 25.09 -10.94
CA ILE A 40 -1.97 24.01 -11.20
C ILE A 40 -1.52 23.36 -9.89
N LEU A 41 -1.07 24.18 -8.93
CA LEU A 41 -0.67 23.69 -7.61
C LEU A 41 -1.82 22.95 -6.89
N GLN A 42 -3.03 23.50 -6.98
CA GLN A 42 -4.21 22.88 -6.37
C GLN A 42 -4.48 21.50 -6.99
N GLU A 43 -4.33 21.35 -8.31
CA GLU A 43 -4.47 20.08 -9.00
C GLU A 43 -3.36 19.10 -8.61
N GLU A 44 -2.10 19.54 -8.57
CA GLU A 44 -0.96 18.72 -8.14
C GLU A 44 -1.15 18.18 -6.72
N LEU A 45 -1.54 19.04 -5.77
CA LEU A 45 -1.77 18.63 -4.38
C LEU A 45 -2.96 17.69 -4.23
N LYS A 46 -4.05 17.92 -4.98
CA LYS A 46 -5.18 16.99 -5.01
C LYS A 46 -4.76 15.62 -5.54
N MET A 47 -3.88 15.58 -6.52
CA MET A 47 -3.42 14.35 -7.17
C MET A 47 -2.16 13.74 -6.52
N THR A 48 -1.69 14.29 -5.41
CA THR A 48 -0.55 13.73 -4.70
C THR A 48 -1.01 12.54 -3.84
N PRO A 49 -0.43 11.34 -4.00
CA PRO A 49 -0.85 10.14 -3.27
C PRO A 49 -0.37 10.13 -1.82
N LEU A 50 0.79 10.71 -1.52
CA LEU A 50 1.38 10.75 -0.18
C LEU A 50 1.75 12.18 0.20
N PHE A 51 1.30 12.62 1.37
CA PHE A 51 1.58 13.97 1.87
C PHE A 51 1.69 13.95 3.39
N SER A 52 2.42 14.91 3.98
CA SER A 52 2.54 14.98 5.44
C SER A 52 1.35 15.74 6.07
N MET A 53 1.15 15.53 7.37
CA MET A 53 0.14 16.29 8.13
C MET A 53 0.44 17.80 8.10
N SER A 54 1.71 18.18 8.16
CA SER A 54 2.12 19.59 8.03
C SER A 54 1.68 20.22 6.70
N ILE A 55 1.85 19.51 5.58
CA ILE A 55 1.41 19.95 4.25
C ILE A 55 -0.12 20.10 4.22
N LYS A 56 -0.85 19.11 4.76
CA LYS A 56 -2.31 19.17 4.85
C LYS A 56 -2.80 20.42 5.60
N GLN A 57 -2.19 20.70 6.76
CA GLN A 57 -2.56 21.85 7.58
C GLN A 57 -2.24 23.17 6.88
N ALA A 58 -1.08 23.27 6.22
CA ALA A 58 -0.70 24.46 5.47
C ALA A 58 -1.64 24.70 4.27
N ALA A 59 -1.93 23.65 3.48
CA ALA A 59 -2.84 23.72 2.35
C ALA A 59 -4.25 24.14 2.75
N LEU A 60 -4.75 23.63 3.89
CA LEU A 60 -6.06 24.01 4.43
C LEU A 60 -6.07 25.46 4.92
N LYS A 61 -5.05 25.90 5.66
CA LYS A 61 -4.93 27.29 6.16
C LYS A 61 -4.87 28.30 5.02
N GLN A 62 -4.23 27.95 3.91
CA GLN A 62 -4.10 28.80 2.73
C GLN A 62 -5.29 28.68 1.75
N GLY A 63 -6.25 27.81 2.03
CA GLY A 63 -7.42 27.60 1.17
C GLY A 63 -7.10 26.98 -0.19
N ILE A 64 -5.97 26.29 -0.33
CA ILE A 64 -5.52 25.71 -1.61
C ILE A 64 -6.27 24.39 -1.86
N VAL A 65 -6.19 23.43 -0.93
CA VAL A 65 -6.84 22.12 -1.02
C VAL A 65 -7.42 21.72 0.33
N ASP A 66 -8.65 21.20 0.31
CA ASP A 66 -9.19 20.38 1.39
C ASP A 66 -9.13 18.90 0.98
N PHE A 67 -8.37 18.11 1.73
CA PHE A 67 -8.26 16.67 1.50
C PHE A 67 -9.51 15.99 2.07
N GLY A 68 -10.48 15.77 1.18
CA GLY A 68 -11.77 15.18 1.53
C GLY A 68 -11.66 13.76 2.10
N GLN A 69 -10.64 13.00 1.68
CA GLN A 69 -10.34 11.67 2.20
C GLN A 69 -8.84 11.43 2.31
N TYR A 70 -8.40 10.88 3.45
CA TYR A 70 -7.02 10.53 3.72
C TYR A 70 -6.93 9.56 4.89
N ALA A 71 -5.82 8.86 5.01
CA ALA A 71 -5.55 8.00 6.17
C ALA A 71 -4.06 7.99 6.52
N VAL A 72 -3.72 7.69 7.77
CA VAL A 72 -2.35 7.67 8.28
C VAL A 72 -1.65 6.41 7.81
N LEU A 73 -0.52 6.56 7.12
CA LEU A 73 0.32 5.43 6.68
C LEU A 73 1.47 5.16 7.65
N GLY A 74 1.94 6.18 8.36
CA GLY A 74 3.04 6.09 9.30
C GLY A 74 3.61 7.45 9.62
N HIS A 75 4.88 7.50 10.01
CA HIS A 75 5.61 8.75 10.18
C HIS A 75 7.04 8.60 9.71
N VAL A 76 7.68 9.72 9.38
CA VAL A 76 9.11 9.72 9.06
C VAL A 76 9.87 9.49 10.36
N ILE A 77 10.76 8.51 10.37
CA ILE A 77 11.74 8.34 11.44
C ILE A 77 12.96 9.16 11.03
N PRO A 78 13.36 10.19 11.78
CA PRO A 78 14.59 10.91 11.49
C PRO A 78 15.75 9.92 11.58
N MET A 79 16.42 9.64 10.47
CA MET A 79 17.61 8.80 10.47
C MET A 79 18.76 9.60 11.09
N THR A 80 18.94 9.50 12.41
CA THR A 80 20.21 9.90 13.02
C THR A 80 21.22 8.83 12.64
N PHE A 81 22.08 9.13 11.66
CA PHE A 81 23.24 8.29 11.30
C PHE A 81 24.34 8.43 12.37
N ASP A 82 23.98 8.17 13.63
CA ASP A 82 24.93 8.03 14.72
C ASP A 82 24.70 6.64 15.32
N GLY A 83 25.74 5.83 15.37
CA GLY A 83 25.73 4.37 15.54
C GLY A 83 25.27 3.85 16.91
N SER A 84 24.35 4.54 17.58
CA SER A 84 23.82 4.16 18.89
C SER A 84 22.40 3.59 18.76
N ILE A 85 22.33 2.29 18.43
CA ILE A 85 21.10 1.48 18.39
C ILE A 85 20.37 1.51 19.75
N ASN A 86 21.07 1.85 20.83
CA ASN A 86 20.55 1.83 22.19
C ASN A 86 19.51 2.94 22.46
N ASN A 87 19.47 4.03 21.69
CA ASN A 87 18.52 5.13 21.92
C ASN A 87 17.19 4.99 21.17
N LEU A 88 17.07 4.05 20.22
CA LEU A 88 15.85 3.87 19.44
C LEU A 88 14.83 2.98 20.17
N ALA A 89 15.30 1.98 20.92
CA ALA A 89 14.47 1.13 21.77
C ALA A 89 13.83 1.92 22.93
N THR A 90 14.61 2.76 23.60
CA THR A 90 14.12 3.62 24.71
C THR A 90 13.16 4.71 24.25
N LYS A 91 13.25 5.15 22.98
CA LYS A 91 12.31 6.12 22.38
C LYS A 91 10.97 5.49 21.94
N LEU A 92 10.94 4.18 21.74
CA LEU A 92 9.71 3.43 21.41
C LEU A 92 8.99 2.91 22.67
N SER A 93 9.71 2.62 23.75
CA SER A 93 9.12 2.23 25.04
C SER A 93 8.97 3.45 25.95
N GLY A 94 7.78 4.05 25.99
CA GLY A 94 7.46 5.22 26.84
C GLY A 94 7.55 4.93 28.35
N VAL A 95 8.76 4.85 28.90
CA VAL A 95 9.00 4.78 30.35
C VAL A 95 10.06 5.83 30.72
N SER A 96 9.60 6.88 31.37
CA SER A 96 10.36 8.01 31.93
C SER A 96 11.09 7.62 33.21
N LEU A 97 12.26 8.21 33.52
CA LEU A 97 12.60 8.79 34.84
C LEU A 97 13.79 9.78 34.71
N ASP A 98 13.56 11.00 35.23
CA ASP A 98 14.49 12.02 35.77
C ASP A 98 15.53 12.76 34.88
N GLU A 99 15.18 13.96 34.39
CA GLU A 99 15.81 15.28 34.70
C GLU A 99 15.37 16.40 33.70
N PRO A 100 15.31 17.69 34.11
CA PRO A 100 14.72 18.76 33.31
C PRO A 100 15.76 19.43 32.39
N GLN A 101 15.79 19.02 31.12
CA GLN A 101 16.57 19.67 30.06
C GLN A 101 15.69 19.83 28.82
N SER A 102 15.27 21.07 28.56
CA SER A 102 14.64 21.61 27.33
C SER A 102 13.84 20.62 26.48
N GLU A 103 12.51 20.74 26.53
CA GLU A 103 11.55 20.10 25.63
C GLU A 103 11.89 20.40 24.15
N SER A 104 12.78 19.60 23.56
CA SER A 104 12.74 19.35 22.13
C SER A 104 11.49 18.51 21.89
N ASN A 105 10.35 19.20 21.75
CA ASN A 105 9.11 18.61 21.27
C ASN A 105 9.41 18.00 19.90
N ASN A 106 9.82 16.73 19.87
CA ASN A 106 9.99 15.94 18.66
C ASN A 106 8.58 15.70 18.10
N THR A 107 8.05 16.71 17.41
CA THR A 107 6.73 16.65 16.79
C THR A 107 6.79 15.63 15.67
N ILE A 108 6.24 14.44 15.91
CA ILE A 108 6.02 13.43 14.88
C ILE A 108 5.12 14.07 13.82
N ASP A 109 5.58 14.10 12.56
CA ASP A 109 4.79 14.53 11.40
C ASP A 109 4.32 13.28 10.63
N PRO A 110 3.04 12.88 10.77
CA PRO A 110 2.52 11.70 10.10
C PRO A 110 2.53 11.84 8.58
N VAL A 111 2.84 10.74 7.90
CA VAL A 111 2.65 10.57 6.46
C VAL A 111 1.24 10.05 6.22
N LEU A 112 0.50 10.76 5.38
CA LEU A 112 -0.88 10.49 5.03
C LEU A 112 -0.97 9.95 3.61
N LEU A 113 -1.84 8.98 3.43
CA LEU A 113 -2.26 8.42 2.15
C LEU A 113 -3.53 9.12 1.68
N ASN A 114 -3.48 9.71 0.48
CA ASN A 114 -4.64 10.21 -0.24
C ASN A 114 -5.42 9.05 -0.86
N THR A 115 -6.54 8.69 -0.26
CA THR A 115 -7.41 7.61 -0.78
C THR A 115 -8.36 8.08 -1.88
N ASN A 116 -8.37 9.38 -2.19
CA ASN A 116 -9.24 9.98 -3.21
C ASN A 116 -8.59 10.09 -4.59
N THR A 117 -7.35 9.63 -4.74
CA THR A 117 -6.54 9.81 -5.94
C THR A 117 -6.05 8.46 -6.45
N PRO A 118 -6.03 8.22 -7.77
CA PRO A 118 -5.47 7.00 -8.32
C PRO A 118 -3.95 6.97 -8.15
N TRP A 119 -3.43 5.87 -7.62
CA TRP A 119 -2.00 5.62 -7.51
C TRP A 119 -1.70 4.13 -7.63
N SER A 120 -0.44 3.80 -7.81
CA SER A 120 0.06 2.43 -7.82
C SER A 120 1.34 2.38 -7.03
N ALA A 121 1.55 1.30 -6.28
CA ALA A 121 2.79 1.07 -5.57
C ALA A 121 3.27 -0.37 -5.77
N PHE A 122 4.58 -0.52 -5.71
CA PHE A 122 5.23 -1.81 -5.66
C PHE A 122 5.92 -1.96 -4.30
N ILE A 123 5.57 -3.02 -3.57
CA ILE A 123 6.11 -3.27 -2.22
C ILE A 123 7.10 -4.43 -2.32
N CYS A 124 8.39 -4.14 -2.07
CA CYS A 124 9.46 -5.12 -2.07
C CYS A 124 10.32 -5.01 -0.80
N GLY A 125 11.10 -6.05 -0.51
CA GLY A 125 11.89 -6.13 0.72
C GLY A 125 12.18 -7.57 1.15
N SER A 126 13.15 -7.73 2.04
CA SER A 126 13.55 -9.04 2.59
C SER A 126 12.41 -9.73 3.35
N GLN A 127 12.55 -11.04 3.59
CA GLN A 127 11.61 -11.75 4.46
C GLN A 127 11.57 -11.07 5.84
N GLY A 128 10.36 -10.87 6.39
CA GLY A 128 10.19 -10.20 7.68
C GLY A 128 10.29 -8.66 7.64
N SER A 129 10.50 -8.03 6.48
CA SER A 129 10.61 -6.57 6.39
C SER A 129 9.27 -5.80 6.49
N GLY A 130 8.17 -6.48 6.83
CA GLY A 130 6.85 -5.85 6.99
C GLY A 130 6.06 -5.59 5.70
N LYS A 131 6.44 -6.14 4.53
CA LYS A 131 5.72 -5.92 3.26
C LYS A 131 4.21 -6.17 3.35
N SER A 132 3.82 -7.30 3.93
CA SER A 132 2.42 -7.68 4.08
C SER A 132 1.68 -6.85 5.11
N HIS A 133 2.39 -6.37 6.12
CA HIS A 133 1.89 -5.39 7.08
C HIS A 133 1.63 -4.04 6.39
N THR A 134 2.58 -3.53 5.60
CA THR A 134 2.39 -2.30 4.80
C THR A 134 1.21 -2.43 3.84
N MET A 135 1.09 -3.56 3.14
CA MET A 135 -0.06 -3.85 2.26
C MET A 135 -1.38 -3.85 3.04
N SER A 136 -1.42 -4.48 4.21
CA SER A 136 -2.64 -4.54 5.04
C SER A 136 -3.02 -3.15 5.55
N CYS A 137 -2.07 -2.35 6.02
CA CYS A 137 -2.30 -0.97 6.44
C CYS A 137 -2.86 -0.10 5.30
N ILE A 138 -2.32 -0.24 4.09
CA ILE A 138 -2.86 0.42 2.88
C ILE A 138 -4.32 -0.01 2.64
N LEU A 139 -4.61 -1.31 2.71
CA LEU A 139 -5.96 -1.83 2.49
C LEU A 139 -6.92 -1.37 3.58
N GLU A 140 -6.52 -1.41 4.86
CA GLU A 140 -7.31 -0.90 5.99
C GLU A 140 -7.66 0.57 5.79
N ASN A 141 -6.67 1.39 5.43
CA ASN A 141 -6.83 2.80 5.12
C ASN A 141 -7.84 3.08 3.98
N CYS A 142 -7.95 2.16 3.02
CA CYS A 142 -8.87 2.27 1.90
C CYS A 142 -10.26 1.69 2.17
N LEU A 143 -10.40 0.74 3.09
CA LEU A 143 -11.61 -0.09 3.27
C LEU A 143 -12.35 0.17 4.58
N LEU A 144 -11.65 0.58 5.65
CA LEU A 144 -12.20 0.72 6.99
C LEU A 144 -12.35 2.20 7.35
N PRO A 145 -13.58 2.73 7.45
CA PRO A 145 -13.78 4.08 7.96
C PRO A 145 -13.59 4.11 9.48
N ASP A 146 -12.42 4.55 9.93
CA ASP A 146 -12.11 4.82 11.34
C ASP A 146 -11.53 6.24 11.49
N ALA A 147 -12.15 7.04 12.36
CA ALA A 147 -11.76 8.42 12.63
C ALA A 147 -10.38 8.55 13.31
N GLN A 148 -9.88 7.47 13.93
CA GLN A 148 -8.56 7.44 14.56
C GLN A 148 -7.42 7.36 13.55
N ILE A 149 -7.66 6.67 12.42
CA ILE A 149 -6.65 6.49 11.37
C ILE A 149 -6.79 7.51 10.24
N GLY A 150 -7.93 8.18 10.10
CA GLY A 150 -8.12 9.14 9.02
C GLY A 150 -9.54 9.64 8.82
N LYS A 151 -9.79 10.20 7.64
CA LYS A 151 -11.11 10.57 7.16
C LYS A 151 -11.37 9.78 5.88
N LEU A 152 -12.29 8.82 5.94
CA LEU A 152 -12.70 8.01 4.80
C LEU A 152 -14.21 8.17 4.58
N ALA A 153 -14.60 9.23 3.87
CA ALA A 153 -16.01 9.56 3.64
C ALA A 153 -16.71 8.53 2.72
N TYR A 154 -15.96 7.95 1.80
CA TYR A 154 -16.39 6.98 0.81
C TYR A 154 -15.40 5.79 0.79
N PRO A 155 -15.60 4.79 1.66
CA PRO A 155 -14.77 3.58 1.66
C PRO A 155 -14.72 2.92 0.28
N LEU A 156 -13.51 2.51 -0.11
CA LEU A 156 -13.27 1.88 -1.41
C LEU A 156 -13.68 0.39 -1.38
N ALA A 157 -13.71 -0.22 -2.56
CA ALA A 157 -13.79 -1.67 -2.70
C ALA A 157 -12.41 -2.24 -3.08
N GLY A 158 -12.04 -3.35 -2.46
CA GLY A 158 -10.75 -4.01 -2.68
C GLY A 158 -10.90 -5.27 -3.53
N LEU A 159 -10.00 -5.45 -4.50
CA LEU A 159 -9.82 -6.70 -5.23
C LEU A 159 -8.35 -7.12 -5.12
N VAL A 160 -8.12 -8.32 -4.58
CA VAL A 160 -6.77 -8.86 -4.37
C VAL A 160 -6.61 -10.11 -5.22
N PHE A 161 -5.64 -10.07 -6.15
CA PHE A 161 -5.16 -11.25 -6.84
C PHE A 161 -3.95 -11.80 -6.09
N HIS A 162 -4.13 -12.96 -5.47
CA HIS A 162 -3.08 -13.60 -4.71
C HIS A 162 -2.48 -14.76 -5.51
N TYR A 163 -1.17 -14.73 -5.65
CA TYR A 163 -0.36 -15.81 -6.18
C TYR A 163 0.70 -16.17 -5.14
N ASP A 164 0.79 -17.44 -4.78
CA ASP A 164 1.84 -18.00 -3.95
C ASP A 164 2.22 -19.36 -4.51
N SER A 165 3.53 -19.64 -4.56
CA SER A 165 4.07 -20.95 -4.95
C SER A 165 3.90 -22.00 -3.85
N MET A 166 3.66 -21.58 -2.61
CA MET A 166 3.45 -22.47 -1.48
C MET A 166 1.94 -22.70 -1.31
N ASP A 167 1.45 -23.86 -1.77
CA ASP A 167 0.03 -24.27 -1.75
C ASP A 167 -0.66 -24.18 -0.37
N SER A 168 0.12 -23.99 0.70
CA SER A 168 -0.30 -23.98 2.09
C SER A 168 -0.27 -22.61 2.77
N SER A 169 -0.05 -21.49 2.08
CA SER A 169 -0.24 -20.15 2.68
C SER A 169 -1.65 -19.58 2.40
N HIS A 170 -2.21 -18.83 3.34
CA HIS A 170 -3.48 -18.12 3.13
C HIS A 170 -3.12 -16.69 2.72
N CYS A 171 -3.97 -16.05 1.91
CA CYS A 171 -3.75 -14.65 1.56
C CYS A 171 -3.82 -13.80 2.84
N GLU A 172 -2.73 -13.11 3.18
CA GLU A 172 -2.65 -12.28 4.38
C GLU A 172 -3.70 -11.16 4.37
N ALA A 173 -4.11 -10.67 3.20
CA ALA A 173 -5.20 -9.71 3.07
C ALA A 173 -6.56 -10.26 3.58
N ALA A 174 -6.73 -11.58 3.68
CA ALA A 174 -7.92 -12.15 4.31
C ALA A 174 -7.98 -11.88 5.82
N HIS A 175 -6.85 -11.56 6.46
CA HIS A 175 -6.79 -11.22 7.88
C HIS A 175 -7.53 -9.93 8.23
N LEU A 176 -7.85 -9.10 7.23
CA LEU A 176 -8.71 -7.91 7.36
C LEU A 176 -10.08 -8.22 7.97
N CYS A 177 -10.58 -9.46 7.87
CA CYS A 177 -11.81 -9.89 8.53
C CYS A 177 -11.76 -9.78 10.07
N SER A 178 -10.56 -9.81 10.65
CA SER A 178 -10.35 -9.59 12.09
C SER A 178 -10.70 -8.17 12.54
N GLN A 179 -10.58 -7.19 11.63
CA GLN A 179 -10.88 -5.77 11.86
C GLN A 179 -12.34 -5.41 11.53
N GLY A 180 -13.20 -6.40 11.28
CA GLY A 180 -14.61 -6.16 10.93
C GLY A 180 -14.88 -5.94 9.44
N ILE A 181 -13.84 -6.01 8.59
CA ILE A 181 -13.98 -5.80 7.15
C ILE A 181 -14.58 -7.05 6.50
N GLN A 182 -15.60 -6.86 5.66
CA GLN A 182 -16.25 -7.96 4.94
C GLN A 182 -15.34 -8.48 3.82
N VAL A 183 -14.86 -9.72 3.96
CA VAL A 183 -13.96 -10.38 3.02
C VAL A 183 -14.65 -11.54 2.32
N LYS A 184 -14.58 -11.54 0.99
CA LYS A 184 -15.02 -12.68 0.16
C LYS A 184 -13.81 -13.30 -0.53
N VAL A 185 -13.51 -14.55 -0.17
CA VAL A 185 -12.40 -15.30 -0.77
C VAL A 185 -12.97 -16.24 -1.84
N LEU A 186 -12.54 -16.04 -3.08
CA LEU A 186 -12.88 -16.91 -4.20
C LEU A 186 -11.73 -17.90 -4.42
N VAL A 187 -12.02 -19.20 -4.35
CA VAL A 187 -11.00 -20.26 -4.45
C VAL A 187 -11.33 -21.25 -5.55
N SER A 188 -10.31 -21.92 -6.10
CA SER A 188 -10.50 -22.99 -7.08
C SER A 188 -11.43 -24.08 -6.53
N PRO A 189 -12.41 -24.58 -7.30
CA PRO A 189 -13.30 -25.67 -6.87
C PRO A 189 -12.54 -26.91 -6.39
N SER A 190 -11.38 -27.22 -6.99
CA SER A 190 -10.57 -28.41 -6.70
C SER A 190 -9.93 -28.42 -5.30
N ASN A 191 -9.74 -27.25 -4.68
CA ASN A 191 -9.11 -27.11 -3.36
C ASN A 191 -10.02 -26.40 -2.34
N TYR A 192 -11.34 -26.38 -2.61
CA TYR A 192 -12.28 -25.61 -1.83
C TYR A 192 -12.32 -26.01 -0.36
N GLN A 193 -12.41 -27.31 -0.04
CA GLN A 193 -12.59 -27.75 1.34
C GLN A 193 -11.38 -27.44 2.22
N THR A 194 -10.17 -27.68 1.72
CA THR A 194 -8.92 -27.36 2.41
C THR A 194 -8.84 -25.87 2.73
N LEU A 195 -9.08 -25.02 1.72
CA LEU A 195 -9.00 -23.57 1.89
C LEU A 195 -10.14 -23.04 2.77
N LYS A 196 -11.35 -23.60 2.67
CA LYS A 196 -12.47 -23.23 3.54
C LYS A 196 -12.14 -23.46 5.01
N THR A 197 -11.64 -24.65 5.36
CA THR A 197 -11.25 -24.97 6.74
C THR A 197 -10.16 -24.01 7.21
N LYS A 198 -9.16 -23.77 6.37
CA LYS A 198 -8.01 -22.92 6.68
C LYS A 198 -8.38 -21.44 6.87
N TYR A 199 -9.14 -20.84 5.97
CA TYR A 199 -9.61 -19.46 6.16
C TYR A 199 -10.60 -19.36 7.34
N GLY A 200 -11.29 -20.45 7.67
CA GLY A 200 -12.16 -20.54 8.84
C GLY A 200 -11.44 -20.43 10.18
N THR A 201 -10.12 -20.66 10.23
CA THR A 201 -9.35 -20.47 11.48
C THR A 201 -8.92 -19.02 11.72
N LEU A 202 -9.21 -18.10 10.80
CA LEU A 202 -8.83 -16.70 10.97
C LEU A 202 -9.70 -16.01 12.03
N PRO A 203 -9.12 -15.12 12.85
CA PRO A 203 -9.89 -14.30 13.78
C PRO A 203 -10.94 -13.47 13.02
N GLY A 204 -12.20 -13.50 13.48
CA GLY A 204 -13.30 -12.79 12.84
C GLY A 204 -13.90 -13.48 11.61
N ALA A 205 -13.38 -14.63 11.18
CA ALA A 205 -13.83 -15.32 9.97
C ALA A 205 -15.31 -15.70 10.01
N GLU A 206 -15.81 -16.16 11.16
CA GLU A 206 -17.20 -16.59 11.34
C GLU A 206 -18.22 -15.51 10.98
N LYS A 207 -17.87 -14.23 11.17
CA LYS A 207 -18.78 -13.08 10.98
C LYS A 207 -18.48 -12.28 9.71
N HIS A 208 -17.22 -12.18 9.33
CA HIS A 208 -16.78 -11.23 8.29
C HIS A 208 -16.09 -11.91 7.10
N LEU A 209 -15.96 -13.24 7.07
CA LEU A 209 -15.30 -13.94 5.98
C LEU A 209 -16.21 -14.98 5.33
N LYS A 210 -16.29 -14.94 3.99
CA LYS A 210 -16.99 -15.96 3.20
C LYS A 210 -16.08 -16.56 2.14
N VAL A 211 -15.88 -17.88 2.20
CA VAL A 211 -15.16 -18.64 1.16
C VAL A 211 -16.16 -19.21 0.15
N GLN A 212 -15.97 -18.92 -1.13
CA GLN A 212 -16.80 -19.41 -2.24
C GLN A 212 -15.94 -20.01 -3.35
N GLN A 213 -16.51 -20.98 -4.07
CA GLN A 213 -15.87 -21.53 -5.26
C GLN A 213 -15.91 -20.50 -6.40
N LEU A 214 -14.77 -20.31 -7.06
CA LEU A 214 -14.64 -19.51 -8.26
C LEU A 214 -15.03 -20.37 -9.47
N TRP A 215 -16.21 -20.09 -10.03
CA TRP A 215 -16.65 -20.70 -11.28
C TRP A 215 -16.51 -19.70 -12.43
N LEU A 216 -15.78 -20.09 -13.47
CA LEU A 216 -15.76 -19.36 -14.72
C LEU A 216 -16.93 -19.85 -15.57
N HIS A 217 -17.84 -18.94 -15.92
CA HIS A 217 -18.94 -19.29 -16.80
C HIS A 217 -18.43 -19.55 -18.22
N GLY A 218 -18.90 -20.62 -18.86
CA GLY A 218 -18.43 -21.04 -20.19
C GLY A 218 -18.58 -19.94 -21.26
N SER A 219 -19.61 -19.09 -21.15
CA SER A 219 -19.77 -17.95 -22.07
C SER A 219 -18.67 -16.90 -21.94
N HIS A 220 -17.95 -16.85 -20.82
CA HIS A 220 -16.83 -15.92 -20.61
C HIS A 220 -15.50 -16.48 -21.09
N LEU A 221 -15.45 -17.78 -21.40
CA LEU A 221 -14.29 -18.52 -21.91
C LEU A 221 -14.43 -18.71 -23.43
N ASN A 222 -14.54 -17.60 -24.16
CA ASN A 222 -14.50 -17.66 -25.62
C ASN A 222 -13.09 -17.98 -26.12
N THR A 223 -12.98 -18.41 -27.38
CA THR A 223 -11.71 -18.85 -27.98
C THR A 223 -10.62 -17.78 -27.89
N GLU A 224 -10.96 -16.50 -28.08
CA GLU A 224 -10.01 -15.37 -27.97
C GLU A 224 -9.43 -15.25 -26.55
N ARG A 225 -10.29 -15.27 -25.51
CA ARG A 225 -9.87 -15.18 -24.12
C ARG A 225 -9.09 -16.41 -23.67
N ILE A 226 -9.48 -17.61 -24.11
CA ILE A 226 -8.71 -18.82 -23.85
C ILE A 226 -7.33 -18.70 -24.52
N LYS A 227 -7.24 -18.25 -25.78
CA LYS A 227 -5.95 -18.03 -26.46
C LYS A 227 -5.05 -17.04 -25.69
N ARG A 228 -5.61 -15.93 -25.22
CA ARG A 228 -4.90 -14.95 -24.39
C ARG A 228 -4.47 -15.51 -23.03
N LEU A 229 -5.34 -16.24 -22.34
CA LEU A 229 -5.00 -16.93 -21.09
C LEU A 229 -3.91 -17.99 -21.31
N MET A 230 -3.90 -18.60 -22.49
CA MET A 230 -2.86 -19.51 -22.89
C MET A 230 -1.58 -18.81 -23.34
N ALA A 231 -1.47 -17.48 -23.26
CA ALA A 231 -0.32 -16.72 -23.74
C ALA A 231 0.09 -17.05 -25.19
N PHE A 232 -0.86 -17.48 -26.05
CA PHE A 232 -0.63 -17.45 -27.49
C PHE A 232 -0.62 -15.97 -27.89
N GLY A 233 0.58 -15.43 -28.10
CA GLY A 233 0.72 -14.16 -28.79
C GLY A 233 0.24 -14.35 -30.23
N ASP A 234 -0.30 -13.30 -30.83
CA ASP A 234 -0.72 -13.33 -32.24
C ASP A 234 0.44 -13.68 -33.20
N ASP A 235 1.70 -13.57 -32.72
CA ASP A 235 2.94 -13.86 -33.46
C ASP A 235 3.74 -15.08 -32.95
N SER A 236 3.26 -15.84 -31.96
CA SER A 236 4.02 -16.98 -31.43
C SER A 236 3.72 -18.27 -32.21
N GLU A 237 4.59 -18.64 -33.15
CA GLU A 237 4.56 -19.96 -33.82
C GLU A 237 4.75 -21.14 -32.85
N GLN A 238 5.24 -20.88 -31.63
CA GLN A 238 5.46 -21.90 -30.62
C GLN A 238 4.35 -21.91 -29.58
N PRO A 239 3.65 -23.05 -29.41
CA PRO A 239 2.70 -23.20 -28.33
C PRO A 239 3.43 -23.15 -26.97
N PRO A 240 2.77 -22.64 -25.92
CA PRO A 240 3.30 -22.63 -24.56
C PRO A 240 3.80 -24.02 -24.12
N LEU A 241 4.88 -24.04 -23.33
CA LEU A 241 5.56 -25.27 -22.88
C LEU A 241 4.62 -26.32 -22.26
N TYR A 242 3.56 -25.92 -21.56
CA TYR A 242 2.60 -26.85 -20.95
C TYR A 242 1.65 -27.53 -21.97
N LEU A 243 1.55 -27.02 -23.20
CA LEU A 243 0.83 -27.67 -24.30
C LEU A 243 1.71 -28.64 -25.09
N GLN A 244 3.03 -28.43 -25.09
CA GLN A 244 3.99 -29.27 -25.81
C GLN A 244 4.06 -30.71 -25.26
N ALA A 245 3.70 -30.91 -23.98
CA ALA A 245 3.73 -32.21 -23.31
C ALA A 245 2.56 -33.17 -23.68
N SER A 246 1.63 -32.75 -24.52
CA SER A 246 0.45 -33.54 -24.90
C SER A 246 0.57 -34.27 -26.25
N ARG A 247 1.76 -34.27 -26.89
CA ARG A 247 2.02 -35.17 -28.01
C ARG A 247 2.13 -36.61 -27.50
N LEU A 248 1.00 -37.30 -27.49
CA LEU A 248 0.95 -38.76 -27.45
C LEU A 248 1.92 -39.31 -28.52
N PRO A 249 2.75 -40.31 -28.20
CA PRO A 249 3.54 -40.98 -29.22
C PRO A 249 2.59 -41.56 -30.28
N PRO A 250 2.93 -41.48 -31.58
CA PRO A 250 2.13 -42.12 -32.61
C PRO A 250 2.09 -43.63 -32.33
N LEU A 251 0.88 -44.19 -32.33
CA LEU A 251 0.69 -45.63 -32.38
C LEU A 251 1.18 -46.11 -33.75
N SER A 252 2.37 -46.71 -33.78
CA SER A 252 2.84 -47.60 -34.85
C SER A 252 3.84 -48.60 -34.29
#